data_AF-X0Y049-F1
#
_entry.id   AF-X0Y049-F1
#
_cell.length_a   1.000
_cell.length_b   1.000
_cell.length_c   1.000
_cell.angle_alpha   90.00
_cell.angle_beta   90.00
_cell.angle_gamma   90.00
#
_symmetry.space_group_name_H-M   'P 1'
#
loop_
_entity.id
_entity.type
_entity.pdbx_description
1 polymer ?
#
loop_
_entity_poly.entity_id
_entity_poly.type
_entity_poly.pdbx_seq_one_letter_code
_entity_poly.pdbx_strand_id
1 'polypeptide(L)'
;RVSVAQCRKITEGDKMAGRHGNKGVISSVVPIEDMPYTEDGTPVDIILNPLGVPGRMNVGQILETHLGWAADRLGFRVTSPVSDGANEEEITAELARAWLMDRAWRDLDGRAWRWVEEQGIDTEMLWDDADARAVYFGSFLSQQGVSAESIERILGDLRISRRTWLEYWLLEQGYNADDLMV
;
A
#
# COMPACT_ATOMS: atom_id res chain seq x y z
N ARG A 1 41.01 -24.18 -7.52
CA ARG A 1 40.62 -22.75 -7.51
C ARG A 1 39.82 -22.53 -6.24
N VAL A 2 40.17 -21.54 -5.41
CA VAL A 2 39.47 -21.24 -4.15
C VAL A 2 38.79 -19.89 -4.31
N SER A 3 37.51 -19.80 -3.97
CA SER A 3 36.71 -18.57 -3.98
C SER A 3 36.24 -18.28 -2.56
N VAL A 4 36.28 -17.00 -2.16
CA VAL A 4 35.79 -16.55 -0.86
C VAL A 4 34.63 -15.60 -1.10
N ALA A 5 33.48 -15.89 -0.48
CA ALA A 5 32.32 -15.01 -0.52
C ALA A 5 32.40 -13.95 0.58
N GLN A 6 31.92 -12.75 0.28
CA GLN A 6 31.79 -11.65 1.24
C GLN A 6 30.42 -11.01 1.08
N CYS A 7 29.70 -10.81 2.18
CA CYS A 7 28.50 -9.97 2.19
C CYS A 7 28.91 -8.50 2.36
N ARG A 8 28.43 -7.62 1.49
CA ARG A 8 28.65 -6.17 1.56
C ARG A 8 27.31 -5.47 1.72
N LYS A 9 27.21 -4.59 2.71
CA LYS A 9 26.05 -3.72 2.90
C LYS A 9 26.16 -2.53 1.95
N ILE A 10 25.01 -1.95 1.62
CA ILE A 10 24.93 -0.69 0.87
C ILE A 10 25.49 0.46 1.71
N THR A 11 26.29 1.32 1.10
CA THR A 11 26.99 2.41 1.78
C THR A 11 27.04 3.67 0.93
N GLU A 12 27.31 4.81 1.56
CA GLU A 12 27.56 6.06 0.85
C GLU A 12 28.68 5.89 -0.19
N GLY A 13 28.49 6.46 -1.38
CA GLY A 13 29.39 6.25 -2.50
C GLY A 13 29.05 5.04 -3.39
N ASP A 14 28.16 4.14 -2.96
CA ASP A 14 27.67 3.07 -3.84
C ASP A 14 26.82 3.63 -4.98
N LYS A 15 26.92 2.99 -6.14
CA LYS A 15 26.20 3.39 -7.36
C LYS A 15 24.88 2.63 -7.47
N MET A 16 23.80 3.38 -7.64
CA MET A 16 22.46 2.86 -7.90
C MET A 16 22.00 3.25 -9.30
N ALA A 17 21.15 2.42 -9.90
CA ALA A 17 20.56 2.72 -11.20
C ALA A 17 19.15 2.14 -11.32
N GLY A 18 18.24 2.92 -11.89
CA GLY A 18 16.92 2.47 -12.33
C GLY A 18 16.93 1.92 -13.76
N ARG A 19 15.82 1.32 -14.17
CA ARG A 19 15.62 0.74 -15.51
C ARG A 19 15.48 1.77 -16.63
N HIS A 20 15.22 3.03 -16.28
CA HIS A 20 15.07 4.17 -17.19
C HIS A 20 16.36 4.96 -17.39
N GLY A 21 17.52 4.33 -17.18
CA GLY A 21 18.83 4.98 -17.35
C GLY A 21 19.15 6.07 -16.32
N ASN A 22 18.32 6.21 -15.28
CA ASN A 22 18.59 7.09 -14.14
C ASN A 22 19.67 6.45 -13.25
N LYS A 23 20.85 7.06 -13.20
CA LYS A 23 22.02 6.56 -12.45
C LYS A 23 22.38 7.59 -11.40
N GLY A 24 22.62 7.14 -10.17
CA GLY A 24 23.00 7.99 -9.04
C GLY A 24 24.05 7.32 -8.16
N VAL A 25 24.66 8.13 -7.30
CA VAL A 25 25.54 7.67 -6.23
C VAL A 25 24.88 8.06 -4.92
N ILE A 26 24.87 7.15 -3.95
CA ILE A 26 24.29 7.41 -2.63
C ILE A 26 25.09 8.51 -1.96
N SER A 27 24.43 9.65 -1.71
CA SER A 27 25.07 10.85 -1.16
C SER A 27 25.10 10.84 0.37
N SER A 28 24.04 10.30 1.00
CA SER A 28 23.97 10.12 2.44
C SER A 28 22.99 8.98 2.78
N VAL A 29 23.26 8.28 3.87
CA VAL A 29 22.33 7.33 4.50
C VAL A 29 21.91 7.91 5.85
N VAL A 30 20.63 8.25 6.01
CA VAL A 30 20.09 8.87 7.22
C VAL A 30 19.25 7.90 8.05
N PRO A 31 19.08 8.13 9.35
CA PRO A 31 18.14 7.39 10.19
C PRO A 31 16.69 7.49 9.70
N ILE A 32 15.85 6.52 10.07
CA ILE A 32 14.46 6.42 9.59
C ILE A 32 13.58 7.57 10.12
N GLU A 33 13.90 8.08 11.32
CA GLU A 33 13.24 9.21 11.97
C GLU A 33 13.46 10.55 11.23
N ASP A 34 14.52 10.65 10.42
CA ASP A 34 14.82 11.85 9.63
C ASP A 34 14.19 11.79 8.23
N MET A 35 13.62 10.64 7.84
CA MET A 35 12.99 10.47 6.52
C MET A 35 11.56 11.04 6.51
N PRO A 36 11.14 11.68 5.41
CA PRO A 36 9.74 12.03 5.20
C PRO A 36 8.87 10.78 5.21
N TYR A 37 7.65 10.91 5.74
CA TYR A 37 6.67 9.84 5.86
C TYR A 37 5.34 10.21 5.20
N THR A 38 4.60 9.20 4.75
CA THR A 38 3.25 9.32 4.21
C THR A 38 2.22 9.53 5.31
N GLU A 39 0.97 9.86 4.95
CA GLU A 39 -0.11 10.10 5.93
C GLU A 39 -0.38 8.91 6.87
N ASP A 40 -0.07 7.69 6.43
CA ASP A 40 -0.17 6.45 7.23
C ASP A 40 1.09 6.18 8.07
N GLY A 41 2.03 7.13 8.13
CA GLY A 41 3.27 7.02 8.91
C GLY A 41 4.40 6.24 8.24
N THR A 42 4.20 5.73 7.02
CA THR A 42 5.23 4.95 6.32
C THR A 42 6.37 5.86 5.84
N PRO A 43 7.62 5.64 6.29
CA PRO A 43 8.76 6.44 5.83
C PRO A 43 9.14 6.08 4.39
N VAL A 44 9.66 7.05 3.64
CA VAL A 44 10.19 6.84 2.29
C VAL A 44 11.57 6.17 2.35
N ASP A 45 11.84 5.21 1.46
CA ASP A 45 13.15 4.54 1.41
C ASP A 45 14.23 5.34 0.63
N ILE A 46 13.83 5.99 -0.47
CA ILE A 46 14.76 6.67 -1.39
C ILE A 46 14.16 8.00 -1.87
N ILE A 47 14.93 9.07 -1.76
CA ILE A 47 14.59 10.38 -2.32
C ILE A 47 15.38 10.62 -3.60
N LEU A 48 14.67 10.89 -4.70
CA LEU A 48 15.27 11.22 -5.99
C LEU A 48 15.19 12.73 -6.24
N ASN A 49 16.22 13.29 -6.88
CA ASN A 49 16.19 14.68 -7.31
C ASN A 49 15.15 14.86 -8.44
N PRO A 50 14.14 15.74 -8.27
CA PRO A 50 13.08 15.93 -9.27
C PRO A 50 13.59 16.42 -10.63
N LEU A 51 14.73 17.11 -10.68
CA LEU A 51 15.30 17.63 -11.92
C LEU A 51 15.80 16.52 -12.87
N GLY A 52 16.04 15.31 -12.34
CA GLY A 52 16.53 14.18 -13.12
C GLY A 52 15.52 13.62 -14.13
N VAL A 53 14.22 13.89 -13.94
CA VAL A 53 13.14 13.40 -14.80
C VAL A 53 12.93 14.29 -16.04
N PRO A 54 12.60 15.60 -15.91
CA PRO A 54 12.35 16.45 -17.07
C PRO A 54 13.60 16.65 -17.93
N GLY A 55 14.79 16.72 -17.32
CA GLY A 55 16.05 16.90 -18.05
C GLY A 55 16.44 15.73 -18.94
N ARG A 56 15.84 14.55 -18.76
CA ARG A 56 16.14 13.32 -19.54
C ARG A 56 14.92 12.73 -20.26
N MET A 57 13.75 13.34 -20.09
CA MET A 57 12.47 12.81 -20.57
C MET A 57 12.19 11.38 -20.08
N ASN A 58 12.57 11.07 -18.84
CA ASN A 58 12.37 9.76 -18.22
C ASN A 58 10.95 9.58 -17.67
N VAL A 59 9.92 9.88 -18.47
CA VAL A 59 8.50 9.85 -18.04
C VAL A 59 8.09 8.43 -17.62
N GLY A 60 8.62 7.40 -18.29
CA GLY A 60 8.39 6.01 -17.93
C GLY A 60 8.75 5.65 -16.49
N GLN A 61 9.68 6.36 -15.86
CA GLN A 61 10.00 6.14 -14.44
C GLN A 61 8.83 6.55 -13.54
N ILE A 62 8.17 7.67 -13.84
CA ILE A 62 7.00 8.14 -13.08
C ILE A 62 5.82 7.19 -13.28
N LEU A 63 5.57 6.78 -14.52
CA LEU A 63 4.52 5.83 -14.85
C LEU A 63 4.75 4.46 -14.18
N GLU A 64 5.99 3.98 -14.15
CA GLU A 64 6.36 2.76 -13.42
C GLU A 64 6.11 2.92 -11.91
N THR A 65 6.48 4.05 -11.32
CA THR A 65 6.23 4.31 -9.89
C THR A 65 4.74 4.33 -9.57
N HIS A 66 3.92 5.01 -10.38
CA HIS A 66 2.47 5.04 -10.21
C HIS A 66 1.83 3.66 -10.31
N LEU A 67 2.16 2.91 -11.35
CA LEU A 67 1.62 1.56 -11.56
C LEU A 67 2.10 0.59 -10.47
N GLY A 68 3.36 0.71 -10.05
CA GLY A 68 3.90 -0.07 -8.94
C GLY A 68 3.21 0.24 -7.61
N TRP A 69 2.91 1.51 -7.34
CA TRP A 69 2.16 1.92 -6.14
C TRP A 69 0.75 1.36 -6.12
N ALA A 70 0.02 1.46 -7.24
CA ALA A 70 -1.31 0.89 -7.36
C ALA A 70 -1.28 -0.64 -7.18
N ALA A 71 -0.34 -1.33 -7.82
CA ALA A 71 -0.18 -2.77 -7.74
C ALA A 71 0.16 -3.27 -6.33
N ASP A 72 1.02 -2.56 -5.59
CA ASP A 72 1.33 -2.88 -4.20
C ASP A 72 0.09 -2.77 -3.30
N ARG A 73 -0.62 -1.63 -3.40
CA ARG A 73 -1.85 -1.39 -2.64
C ARG A 73 -2.88 -2.47 -2.95
N LEU A 74 -3.17 -2.71 -4.23
CA LEU A 74 -4.18 -3.67 -4.72
C LEU A 74 -3.76 -5.14 -4.62
N GLY A 75 -2.49 -5.42 -4.32
CA GLY A 75 -2.00 -6.77 -4.06
C GLY A 75 -1.79 -7.63 -5.31
N PHE A 76 -1.44 -7.03 -6.44
CA PHE A 76 -1.15 -7.76 -7.67
C PHE A 76 0.25 -7.44 -8.23
N ARG A 77 0.68 -8.22 -9.23
CA ARG A 77 1.93 -7.99 -9.95
C ARG A 77 1.63 -7.66 -11.39
N VAL A 78 2.25 -6.60 -11.88
CA VAL A 78 2.06 -6.14 -13.26
C VAL A 78 3.12 -6.73 -14.17
N THR A 79 2.70 -7.20 -15.35
CA THR A 79 3.60 -7.46 -16.48
C THR A 79 3.27 -6.45 -17.57
N SER A 80 4.20 -5.55 -17.88
CA SER A 80 4.04 -4.53 -18.91
C SER A 80 5.07 -4.76 -20.03
N PRO A 81 4.67 -5.36 -21.17
CA PRO A 81 5.52 -5.51 -22.35
C PRO A 81 6.02 -4.16 -22.90
N VAL A 82 7.09 -4.21 -23.70
CA VAL A 82 7.71 -2.99 -24.27
C VAL A 82 6.81 -2.30 -25.29
N SER A 83 6.07 -3.08 -26.10
CA SER A 83 5.30 -2.57 -27.25
C SER A 83 3.79 -2.50 -27.01
N ASP A 84 3.31 -3.05 -25.90
CA ASP A 84 1.89 -3.15 -25.54
C ASP A 84 1.77 -3.15 -24.00
N GLY A 85 2.37 -2.12 -23.41
CA GLY A 85 2.41 -1.93 -21.96
C GLY A 85 1.19 -1.18 -21.44
N ALA A 86 1.07 -1.08 -20.12
CA ALA A 86 -0.02 -0.35 -19.49
C ALA A 86 -0.03 1.11 -19.96
N ASN A 87 -1.17 1.59 -20.44
CA ASN A 87 -1.35 2.96 -20.89
C ASN A 87 -1.70 3.89 -19.72
N GLU A 88 -1.69 5.21 -19.96
CA GLU A 88 -1.92 6.20 -18.91
C GLU A 88 -3.33 6.12 -18.30
N GLU A 89 -4.34 5.78 -19.09
CA GLU A 89 -5.72 5.63 -18.60
C GLU A 89 -5.86 4.42 -17.68
N GLU A 90 -5.25 3.29 -18.05
CA GLU A 90 -5.18 2.09 -17.22
C GLU A 90 -4.47 2.37 -15.90
N ILE A 91 -3.28 3.00 -15.95
CA ILE A 91 -2.54 3.37 -14.73
C ILE A 91 -3.36 4.30 -13.84
N THR A 92 -4.07 5.27 -14.43
CA THR A 92 -4.92 6.20 -13.70
C THR A 92 -6.12 5.49 -13.06
N ALA A 93 -6.73 4.53 -13.77
CA ALA A 93 -7.81 3.71 -13.23
C ALA A 93 -7.33 2.87 -12.04
N GLU A 94 -6.15 2.25 -12.12
CA GLU A 94 -5.57 1.50 -11.00
C GLU A 94 -5.25 2.39 -9.80
N LEU A 95 -4.73 3.60 -10.03
CA LEU A 95 -4.52 4.57 -8.96
C LEU A 95 -5.84 4.97 -8.29
N ALA A 96 -6.91 5.14 -9.06
CA ALA A 96 -8.23 5.45 -8.52
C ALA A 96 -8.79 4.29 -7.68
N ARG A 97 -8.63 3.04 -8.12
CA ARG A 97 -8.96 1.84 -7.33
C ARG A 97 -8.15 1.74 -6.05
N ALA A 98 -6.84 1.97 -6.11
CA ALA A 98 -5.97 1.98 -4.94
C ALA A 98 -6.41 3.05 -3.93
N TRP A 99 -6.74 4.25 -4.43
CA TRP A 99 -7.29 5.32 -3.60
C TRP A 99 -8.64 4.94 -2.96
N LEU A 100 -9.56 4.30 -3.70
CA LEU A 100 -10.82 3.82 -3.15
C LEU A 100 -10.59 2.84 -1.99
N MET A 101 -9.62 1.94 -2.13
CA MET A 101 -9.27 1.01 -1.07
C MET A 101 -8.65 1.70 0.15
N ASP A 102 -7.77 2.69 -0.04
CA ASP A 102 -7.27 3.52 1.06
C ASP A 102 -8.40 4.30 1.74
N ARG A 103 -9.35 4.83 0.95
CA ARG A 103 -10.50 5.59 1.46
C ARG A 103 -11.44 4.72 2.29
N ALA A 104 -11.80 3.54 1.80
CA ALA A 104 -12.63 2.59 2.52
C ALA A 104 -11.96 2.16 3.83
N TRP A 105 -10.64 1.91 3.80
CA TRP A 105 -9.89 1.53 4.99
C TRP A 105 -9.86 2.65 6.05
N ARG A 106 -9.67 3.91 5.64
CA ARG A 106 -9.79 5.06 6.57
C ARG A 106 -11.19 5.22 7.15
N ASP A 107 -12.23 4.87 6.39
CA ASP A 107 -13.60 4.86 6.90
C ASP A 107 -13.80 3.77 7.97
N LEU A 108 -13.18 2.60 7.80
CA LEU A 108 -13.16 1.54 8.81
C LEU A 108 -12.55 2.05 10.12
N ASP A 109 -11.42 2.76 10.07
CA ASP A 109 -10.76 3.31 11.25
C ASP A 109 -11.69 4.22 12.05
N GLY A 110 -12.36 5.14 11.36
CA GLY A 110 -13.31 6.05 11.99
C GLY A 110 -14.56 5.35 12.54
N ARG A 111 -14.97 4.21 11.98
CA ARG A 111 -16.08 3.40 12.53
C ARG A 111 -15.62 2.57 13.73
N ALA A 112 -14.44 1.96 13.64
CA ALA A 112 -13.87 1.12 14.68
C ALA A 112 -13.71 1.90 15.98
N TRP A 113 -13.10 3.08 15.93
CA TRP A 113 -12.91 3.91 17.12
C TRP A 113 -14.23 4.42 17.72
N ARG A 114 -15.19 4.86 16.90
CA ARG A 114 -16.53 5.23 17.40
C ARG A 114 -17.23 4.06 18.08
N TRP A 115 -17.13 2.86 17.49
CA TRP A 115 -17.74 1.67 18.07
C TRP A 115 -17.06 1.25 19.38
N VAL A 116 -15.73 1.35 19.48
CA VAL A 116 -14.96 1.11 20.70
C VAL A 116 -15.45 2.03 21.84
N GLU A 117 -15.60 3.33 21.56
CA GLU A 117 -16.14 4.31 22.50
C GLU A 117 -17.58 3.98 22.92
N GLU A 118 -18.46 3.65 21.96
CA GLU A 118 -19.87 3.32 22.23
C GLU A 118 -20.04 2.05 23.06
N GLN A 119 -19.17 1.05 22.88
CA GLN A 119 -19.19 -0.17 23.69
C GLN A 119 -18.54 0.01 25.06
N GLY A 120 -17.93 1.16 25.34
CA GLY A 120 -17.19 1.42 26.57
C GLY A 120 -15.98 0.50 26.72
N ILE A 121 -15.37 0.10 25.59
CA ILE A 121 -14.14 -0.69 25.60
C ILE A 121 -13.02 0.21 26.09
N ASP A 122 -12.26 -0.28 27.07
CA ASP A 122 -11.12 0.44 27.60
C ASP A 122 -10.04 0.59 26.53
N THR A 123 -9.76 1.83 26.12
CA THR A 123 -8.78 2.13 25.07
C THR A 123 -7.36 1.76 25.49
N GLU A 124 -7.07 1.65 26.80
CA GLU A 124 -5.76 1.19 27.28
C GLU A 124 -5.49 -0.29 26.97
N MET A 125 -6.55 -1.05 26.62
CA MET A 125 -6.41 -2.44 26.18
C MET A 125 -6.10 -2.59 24.69
N LEU A 126 -6.21 -1.51 23.90
CA LEU A 126 -5.90 -1.50 22.47
C LEU A 126 -4.52 -0.86 22.27
N TRP A 127 -3.63 -1.54 21.56
CA TRP A 127 -2.25 -1.06 21.37
C TRP A 127 -2.15 -0.09 20.20
N ASP A 128 -2.95 -0.30 19.16
CA ASP A 128 -2.95 0.52 17.96
C ASP A 128 -4.31 0.49 17.22
N ASP A 129 -4.37 1.21 16.08
CA ASP A 129 -5.54 1.21 15.22
C ASP A 129 -5.90 -0.18 14.66
N ALA A 130 -4.92 -1.09 14.55
CA ALA A 130 -5.17 -2.43 14.03
C ALA A 130 -5.99 -3.28 15.01
N ASP A 131 -5.73 -3.14 16.31
CA ASP A 131 -6.55 -3.79 17.34
C ASP A 131 -8.00 -3.28 17.32
N ALA A 132 -8.19 -1.96 17.27
CA ALA A 132 -9.51 -1.35 17.19
C ALA A 132 -10.29 -1.86 15.96
N ARG A 133 -9.63 -1.85 14.78
CA ARG A 133 -10.19 -2.41 13.55
C ARG A 133 -10.55 -3.88 13.69
N ALA A 134 -9.67 -4.72 14.26
CA ALA A 134 -9.86 -6.15 14.35
C ALA A 134 -11.10 -6.51 15.19
N VAL A 135 -11.28 -5.85 16.34
CA VAL A 135 -12.43 -6.10 17.22
C VAL A 135 -13.74 -5.66 16.55
N TYR A 136 -13.79 -4.45 16.01
CA TYR A 136 -14.98 -3.95 15.33
C TYR A 136 -15.31 -4.78 14.09
N PHE A 137 -14.34 -4.98 13.20
CA PHE A 137 -14.55 -5.65 11.92
C PHE A 137 -14.89 -7.13 12.11
N GLY A 138 -14.29 -7.80 13.09
CA GLY A 138 -14.66 -9.17 13.47
C GLY A 138 -16.11 -9.26 13.96
N SER A 139 -16.55 -8.33 14.82
CA SER A 139 -17.94 -8.26 15.28
C SER A 139 -18.90 -8.00 14.12
N PHE A 140 -18.56 -7.06 13.24
CA PHE A 140 -19.33 -6.73 12.04
C PHE A 140 -19.51 -7.96 11.14
N LEU A 141 -18.42 -8.66 10.79
CA LEU A 141 -18.47 -9.85 9.93
C LEU A 141 -19.29 -10.98 10.58
N SER A 142 -19.20 -11.15 11.90
CA SER A 142 -20.00 -12.13 12.62
C SER A 142 -21.51 -11.82 12.51
N GLN A 143 -21.90 -10.55 12.61
CA GLN A 143 -23.30 -10.11 12.41
C GLN A 143 -23.78 -10.32 10.98
N GLN A 144 -22.89 -10.24 9.99
CA GLN A 144 -23.18 -10.59 8.59
C GLN A 144 -23.24 -12.11 8.35
N GLY A 145 -23.03 -12.94 9.38
CA GLY A 145 -23.11 -14.41 9.29
C GLY A 145 -21.86 -15.08 8.73
N VAL A 146 -20.71 -14.38 8.68
CA VAL A 146 -19.44 -14.95 8.26
C VAL A 146 -18.93 -15.93 9.35
N SER A 147 -18.42 -17.09 8.93
CA SER A 147 -17.92 -18.11 9.87
C SER A 147 -16.67 -17.64 10.62
N ALA A 148 -16.47 -18.13 11.85
CA ALA A 148 -15.30 -17.78 12.66
C ALA A 148 -13.96 -18.06 11.95
N GLU A 149 -13.86 -19.21 11.25
CA GLU A 149 -12.68 -19.56 10.44
C GLU A 149 -12.43 -18.54 9.31
N SER A 150 -13.49 -18.08 8.65
CA SER A 150 -13.36 -17.06 7.60
C SER A 150 -12.98 -15.69 8.17
N ILE A 151 -13.51 -15.32 9.34
CA ILE A 151 -13.16 -14.09 10.03
C ILE A 151 -11.68 -14.09 10.41
N GLU A 152 -11.18 -15.18 11.01
CA GLU A 152 -9.77 -15.33 11.36
C GLU A 152 -8.88 -15.18 10.12
N ARG A 153 -9.24 -15.82 9.00
CA ARG A 153 -8.51 -15.69 7.73
C ARG A 153 -8.53 -14.26 7.19
N ILE A 154 -9.68 -13.57 7.27
CA ILE A 154 -9.81 -12.19 6.79
C ILE A 154 -8.94 -11.26 7.62
N LEU A 155 -9.08 -11.30 8.95
CA LEU A 155 -8.35 -10.43 9.88
C LEU A 155 -6.85 -10.74 9.93
N GLY A 156 -6.44 -11.98 9.66
CA GLY A 156 -5.04 -12.40 9.63
C GLY A 156 -4.25 -11.93 8.40
N ASP A 157 -4.91 -11.47 7.34
CA ASP A 157 -4.24 -10.96 6.13
C ASP A 157 -4.76 -9.55 5.80
N LEU A 158 -3.86 -8.57 5.87
CA LEU A 158 -4.20 -7.16 5.63
C LEU A 158 -4.79 -6.91 4.24
N ARG A 159 -4.33 -7.62 3.20
CA ARG A 159 -4.86 -7.44 1.84
C ARG A 159 -6.28 -7.98 1.74
N ILE A 160 -6.52 -9.16 2.31
CA ILE A 160 -7.86 -9.76 2.33
C ILE A 160 -8.81 -8.88 3.14
N SER A 161 -8.39 -8.46 4.34
CA SER A 161 -9.15 -7.51 5.17
C SER A 161 -9.54 -6.25 4.42
N ARG A 162 -8.58 -5.59 3.78
CA ARG A 162 -8.81 -4.35 3.02
C ARG A 162 -9.78 -4.55 1.86
N ARG A 163 -9.61 -5.65 1.12
CA ARG A 163 -10.49 -5.99 -0.01
C ARG A 163 -11.90 -6.31 0.44
N THR A 164 -12.06 -7.15 1.48
CA THR A 164 -13.37 -7.49 2.04
C THR A 164 -14.08 -6.26 2.58
N TRP A 165 -13.38 -5.38 3.30
CA TRP A 165 -14.00 -4.15 3.77
C TRP A 165 -14.41 -3.22 2.62
N LEU A 166 -13.57 -3.09 1.58
CA LEU A 166 -13.90 -2.31 0.39
C LEU A 166 -15.19 -2.82 -0.28
N GLU A 167 -15.38 -4.14 -0.39
CA GLU A 167 -16.60 -4.73 -0.95
C GLU A 167 -17.85 -4.33 -0.17
N TYR A 168 -17.82 -4.42 1.16
CA TYR A 168 -18.92 -3.96 2.01
C TYR A 168 -19.14 -2.45 1.90
N TRP A 169 -18.07 -1.67 1.93
CA TRP A 169 -18.15 -0.22 1.85
C TRP A 169 -18.74 0.24 0.52
N LEU A 170 -18.35 -0.35 -0.61
CA LEU A 170 -18.93 -0.04 -1.93
C LEU A 170 -20.41 -0.42 -2.00
N LEU A 171 -20.79 -1.58 -1.43
CA LEU A 171 -22.18 -2.02 -1.39
C LEU A 171 -23.06 -1.02 -0.63
N GLU A 172 -22.58 -0.49 0.50
CA GLU A 172 -23.27 0.57 1.26
C GLU A 172 -23.45 1.86 0.46
N GLN A 173 -22.49 2.18 -0.42
CA GLN A 173 -22.57 3.32 -1.33
C GLN A 173 -23.43 3.03 -2.58
N GLY A 174 -23.97 1.82 -2.73
CA GLY A 174 -24.82 1.43 -3.86
C GLY A 174 -24.03 1.00 -5.11
N TYR A 175 -22.75 0.66 -4.97
CA TYR A 175 -21.90 0.18 -6.05
C TYR A 175 -21.62 -1.32 -5.90
N ASN A 176 -21.49 -2.02 -7.03
CA ASN A 176 -21.00 -3.39 -7.05
C ASN A 176 -19.47 -3.38 -7.17
N ALA A 177 -18.78 -4.08 -6.26
CA ALA A 177 -17.32 -4.14 -6.25
C ALA A 177 -16.76 -4.85 -7.50
N ASP A 178 -17.46 -5.87 -8.01
CA ASP A 178 -17.00 -6.62 -9.19
C ASP A 178 -16.95 -5.75 -10.46
N ASP A 179 -17.78 -4.70 -10.53
CA ASP A 179 -17.80 -3.78 -11.67
C ASP A 179 -16.64 -2.76 -11.61
N LEU A 180 -16.08 -2.53 -10.43
CA LEU A 180 -15.07 -1.48 -10.17
C LEU A 180 -13.67 -2.05 -9.95
N MET A 181 -13.57 -3.26 -9.40
CA MET A 181 -12.35 -3.92 -8.94
C MET A 181 -11.89 -5.05 -9.88
N VAL A 182 -11.97 -4.77 -11.19
CA VAL A 182 -11.48 -5.63 -12.29
C VAL A 182 -9.98 -5.53 -12.44
#